data_AF-A0A562ZKQ7-F1
#
_entry.id   AF-A0A562ZKQ7-F1
#
_cell.length_a   1.000
_cell.length_b   1.000
_cell.length_c   1.000
_cell.angle_alpha   90.00
_cell.angle_beta   90.00
_cell.angle_gamma   90.00
#
_symmetry.space_group_name_H-M   'P 1'
#
loop_
_entity.id
_entity.type
_entity.pdbx_description
1 polymer ?
#
loop_
_entity_poly.entity_id
_entity_poly.type
_entity_poly.pdbx_seq_one_letter_code
_entity_poly.pdbx_strand_id
1 'polypeptide(L)'
;MGSHYATPAVLQFLVARGISPASLAERHCRGDYGELDAEDIAANDRAIMCGGRILSAYLIQGRRVYCITEAVTDDGLRTATTLLFASEY
;
A
#
# COMPACT_ATOMS: atom_id res chain seq x y z
N MET A 1 16.47 3.80 -0.79
CA MET A 1 15.41 2.78 -0.94
C MET A 1 14.61 2.77 0.35
N GLY A 2 13.28 2.87 0.29
CA GLY A 2 12.43 2.74 1.46
C GLY A 2 12.31 1.27 1.91
N SER A 3 11.89 1.04 3.15
CA SER A 3 11.71 -0.30 3.70
C SER A 3 10.31 -0.84 3.41
N HIS A 4 10.22 -2.12 3.04
CA HIS A 4 8.93 -2.80 2.85
C HIS A 4 8.59 -3.66 4.06
N TYR A 5 7.38 -3.48 4.59
CA TYR A 5 6.87 -4.22 5.73
C TYR A 5 5.55 -4.89 5.39
N ALA A 6 5.23 -5.97 6.09
CA ALA A 6 3.91 -6.57 6.08
C ALA A 6 3.58 -7.03 7.51
N THR A 7 2.35 -6.84 7.96
CA THR A 7 1.93 -7.44 9.23
C THR A 7 2.01 -8.96 9.11
N PRO A 8 2.37 -9.69 10.19
CA PRO A 8 2.45 -11.15 10.13
C PRO A 8 1.15 -11.80 9.62
N ALA A 9 0.01 -11.22 9.99
CA ALA A 9 -1.31 -11.70 9.58
C ALA A 9 -1.52 -11.57 8.06
N VAL A 10 -1.19 -10.43 7.46
CA VAL A 10 -1.28 -10.26 5.99
C VAL A 10 -0.28 -11.14 5.28
N LEU A 11 0.97 -11.20 5.76
CA LEU A 11 2.01 -12.02 5.15
C LEU A 11 1.56 -13.49 5.10
N GLN A 12 1.09 -14.04 6.22
CA GLN A 12 0.60 -15.42 6.28
C GLN A 12 -0.58 -15.65 5.32
N PHE A 13 -1.53 -14.71 5.28
CA PHE A 13 -2.69 -14.80 4.41
C PHE A 13 -2.34 -14.81 2.92
N LEU A 14 -1.41 -13.95 2.50
CA LEU A 14 -0.94 -13.85 1.12
C LEU A 14 -0.14 -15.10 0.71
N VAL A 15 0.81 -15.52 1.55
CA VAL A 15 1.65 -16.71 1.29
C VAL A 15 0.81 -17.97 1.18
N ALA A 16 -0.18 -18.15 2.05
CA ALA A 16 -1.11 -19.30 1.98
C ALA A 16 -1.93 -19.36 0.68
N ARG A 17 -1.95 -18.27 -0.11
CA ARG A 17 -2.65 -18.15 -1.39
C ARG A 17 -1.69 -18.09 -2.59
N GLY A 18 -0.39 -18.25 -2.36
CA GLY A 18 0.62 -18.13 -3.41
C GLY A 18 0.78 -16.70 -3.94
N ILE A 19 0.34 -15.68 -3.19
CA ILE A 19 0.46 -14.27 -3.58
C ILE A 19 1.71 -13.69 -2.93
N SER A 20 2.60 -13.12 -3.74
CA SER A 20 3.76 -12.40 -3.25
C SER A 20 3.36 -11.03 -2.70
N PRO A 21 3.71 -10.66 -1.45
CA PRO A 21 3.51 -9.29 -0.97
C PRO A 21 4.24 -8.25 -1.83
N ALA A 22 5.39 -8.62 -2.41
CA ALA A 22 6.16 -7.75 -3.27
C ALA A 22 5.42 -7.42 -4.57
N SER A 23 4.58 -8.32 -5.10
CA SER A 23 3.81 -8.00 -6.32
C SER A 23 2.74 -6.94 -6.05
N LEU A 24 2.17 -6.89 -4.84
CA LEU A 24 1.23 -5.84 -4.44
C LEU A 24 1.95 -4.49 -4.21
N ALA A 25 3.16 -4.52 -3.65
CA ALA A 25 4.00 -3.32 -3.54
C ALA A 25 4.43 -2.79 -4.91
N GLU A 26 4.78 -3.68 -5.85
CA GLU A 26 5.15 -3.29 -7.22
C GLU A 26 3.97 -2.66 -7.97
N ARG A 27 2.76 -3.22 -7.83
CA ARG A 27 1.53 -2.61 -8.36
C ARG A 27 1.31 -1.20 -7.80
N HIS A 28 1.45 -1.04 -6.48
CA HIS A 28 1.32 0.24 -5.79
C HIS A 28 2.30 1.29 -6.34
N CYS A 29 3.57 0.92 -6.51
CA CYS A 29 4.59 1.80 -7.08
C CYS A 29 4.35 2.18 -8.55
N ARG A 30 3.61 1.36 -9.30
CA ARG A 30 3.25 1.60 -10.71
C ARG A 30 1.96 2.40 -10.88
N GLY A 31 1.31 2.79 -9.78
CA GLY A 31 0.02 3.50 -9.82
C GLY A 31 -1.19 2.59 -10.01
N ASP A 32 -1.02 1.27 -9.91
CA ASP A 32 -2.16 0.35 -9.81
C ASP A 32 -2.60 0.30 -8.35
N TYR A 33 -3.59 1.14 -8.02
CA TYR A 33 -4.07 1.29 -6.65
C TYR A 33 -5.18 0.30 -6.26
N GLY A 34 -5.54 -0.62 -7.16
CA GLY A 34 -6.58 -1.62 -6.96
C GLY A 34 -7.99 -1.01 -6.85
N GLU A 35 -8.67 -1.29 -5.74
CA GLU A 35 -10.08 -1.02 -5.50
C GLU A 35 -10.36 0.36 -4.88
N LEU A 36 -9.51 1.35 -5.17
CA LEU A 36 -9.78 2.74 -4.77
C LEU A 36 -10.76 3.38 -5.74
N ASP A 37 -11.60 4.28 -5.23
CA ASP A 37 -12.46 5.10 -6.08
C ASP A 37 -11.72 6.31 -6.67
N ALA A 38 -12.40 7.07 -7.52
CA ALA A 38 -11.80 8.22 -8.20
C ALA A 38 -11.36 9.33 -7.23
N GLU A 39 -12.00 9.48 -6.08
CA GLU A 39 -11.65 10.50 -5.09
C GLU A 39 -10.37 10.11 -4.36
N ASP A 40 -10.26 8.85 -3.95
CA ASP A 40 -9.07 8.29 -3.31
C ASP A 40 -7.86 8.28 -4.27
N ILE A 41 -8.08 7.97 -5.56
CA ILE A 41 -7.03 8.07 -6.58
C ILE A 41 -6.57 9.52 -6.74
N ALA A 42 -7.49 10.49 -6.79
CA ALA A 42 -7.12 11.91 -6.85
C ALA A 42 -6.42 12.38 -5.56
N ALA A 43 -6.72 11.78 -4.41
CA ALA A 43 -5.98 12.02 -3.17
C ALA A 43 -4.55 11.50 -3.25
N ASN A 44 -4.32 10.31 -3.83
CA ASN A 44 -2.98 9.80 -4.10
C ASN A 44 -2.19 10.72 -5.04
N ASP A 45 -2.80 11.20 -6.12
CA ASP A 45 -2.13 12.11 -7.06
C ASP A 45 -1.69 13.41 -6.37
N ARG A 46 -2.56 13.98 -5.53
CA ARG A 46 -2.19 15.13 -4.69
C ARG A 46 -1.07 14.78 -3.72
N ALA A 47 -1.16 13.64 -3.05
CA ALA A 47 -0.16 13.17 -2.09
C ALA A 47 1.22 12.94 -2.72
N ILE A 48 1.27 12.49 -3.97
CA ILE A 48 2.53 12.38 -4.74
C ILE A 48 3.17 13.76 -4.90
N MET A 49 2.37 14.78 -5.21
CA MET A 49 2.86 16.14 -5.42
C MET A 49 3.21 16.89 -4.13
N CYS A 50 2.44 16.69 -3.06
CA CYS A 50 2.60 17.42 -1.80
C CYS A 50 3.36 16.65 -0.71
N GLY A 51 3.81 15.42 -1.00
CA GLY A 51 4.51 14.57 -0.02
C GLY A 51 3.59 13.86 0.98
N GLY A 52 2.28 13.83 0.73
CA GLY A 52 1.31 13.08 1.56
C GLY A 52 1.48 11.56 1.47
N ARG A 53 0.79 10.83 2.35
CA ARG A 53 0.72 9.35 2.33
C ARG A 53 0.00 8.86 1.06
N ILE A 54 0.47 7.76 0.49
CA ILE A 54 -0.14 7.09 -0.68
C ILE A 54 -0.76 5.78 -0.23
N LEU A 55 -1.97 5.48 -0.71
CA LEU A 55 -2.74 4.29 -0.37
C LEU A 55 -3.02 3.42 -1.60
N SER A 56 -3.12 2.11 -1.41
CA SER A 56 -3.77 1.19 -2.34
C SER A 56 -4.58 0.17 -1.58
N ALA A 57 -5.64 -0.33 -2.19
CA ALA A 57 -6.51 -1.34 -1.60
C ALA A 57 -6.66 -2.52 -2.56
N TYR A 58 -6.28 -3.71 -2.13
CA TYR A 58 -6.42 -4.93 -2.93
C TYR A 58 -7.44 -5.86 -2.28
N LEU A 59 -8.49 -6.21 -3.03
CA LEU A 59 -9.46 -7.21 -2.58
C LEU A 59 -9.01 -8.60 -2.99
N ILE A 60 -8.61 -9.41 -2.01
CA ILE A 60 -8.11 -10.76 -2.22
C ILE A 60 -9.04 -11.73 -1.51
N GLN A 61 -9.81 -12.50 -2.28
CA GLN A 61 -10.77 -13.48 -1.76
C GLN A 61 -11.69 -12.88 -0.68
N GLY A 62 -12.23 -11.68 -0.93
CA GLY A 62 -13.16 -11.00 0.00
C GLY A 62 -12.49 -10.30 1.18
N ARG A 63 -11.16 -10.33 1.31
CA ARG A 63 -10.42 -9.57 2.34
C ARG A 63 -9.65 -8.43 1.70
N ARG A 64 -9.83 -7.22 2.26
CA ARG A 64 -9.11 -6.03 1.82
C ARG A 64 -7.73 -5.96 2.49
N VAL A 65 -6.71 -5.88 1.66
CA VAL A 65 -5.32 -5.64 2.06
C VAL A 65 -4.94 -4.23 1.59
N TYR A 66 -4.55 -3.37 2.53
CA TYR A 66 -3.98 -2.07 2.21
C TYR A 66 -2.48 -2.19 1.95
N CYS A 67 -2.00 -1.37 1.02
CA CYS A 67 -0.58 -1.09 0.81
C CYS A 67 -0.40 0.43 0.95
N ILE A 68 0.40 0.84 1.94
CA ILE A 68 0.52 2.24 2.34
C ILE A 68 1.98 2.65 2.23
N THR A 69 2.27 3.71 1.48
CA THR A 69 3.58 4.37 1.54
C THR A 69 3.46 5.64 2.37
N GLU A 70 4.28 5.74 3.41
CA GLU A 70 4.25 6.87 4.34
C GLU A 70 4.51 8.20 3.65
N ALA A 71 4.04 9.28 4.30
CA ALA A 71 4.33 10.63 3.88
C ALA A 71 5.85 10.89 3.85
N VAL A 72 6.22 11.89 3.08
CA VAL A 72 7.60 12.37 3.01
C VAL A 72 8.01 12.93 4.38
N THR A 73 9.18 12.53 4.88
CA THR A 73 9.80 13.08 6.09
C THR A 73 10.47 14.43 5.81
N ASP A 74 10.89 15.14 6.88
CA ASP A 74 11.52 16.48 6.75
C ASP A 74 12.76 16.52 5.85
N ASP A 75 13.41 15.37 5.65
CA ASP A 75 14.56 15.18 4.75
C ASP A 75 14.17 14.86 3.29
N GLY A 76 12.89 14.88 2.95
CA GLY A 76 12.40 14.68 1.59
C GLY A 76 12.23 13.22 1.18
N LEU A 77 12.30 12.26 2.10
CA LEU A 77 12.26 10.83 1.79
C LEU A 77 10.95 10.14 2.20
N ARG A 78 10.55 9.12 1.44
CA ARG A 78 9.54 8.15 1.88
C ARG A 78 10.26 6.94 2.46
N THR A 79 10.01 6.64 3.73
CA THR A 79 10.84 5.69 4.49
C THR A 79 10.25 4.28 4.56
N ALA A 80 8.94 4.13 4.42
CA ALA A 80 8.26 2.84 4.58
C ALA A 80 7.08 2.64 3.63
N THR A 81 6.93 1.39 3.18
CA THR A 81 5.74 0.88 2.52
C THR A 81 5.25 -0.36 3.27
N THR A 82 4.03 -0.32 3.82
CA THR A 82 3.49 -1.36 4.70
C THR A 82 2.26 -2.01 4.09
N LEU A 83 2.20 -3.35 4.14
CA LEU A 83 0.99 -4.12 3.85
C LEU A 83 0.29 -4.57 5.13
N LEU A 84 -1.00 -4.29 5.25
CA LEU A 84 -1.83 -4.63 6.42
C LEU A 84 -3.29 -4.85 6.01
N PHE A 85 -4.08 -5.54 6.84
CA PHE A 85 -5.51 -5.67 6.61
C PHE A 85 -6.23 -4.36 6.90
N ALA A 86 -7.39 -4.17 6.29
CA ALA A 86 -8.24 -3.03 6.61
C ALA A 86 -8.70 -2.98 8.07
N SER A 87 -8.70 -4.11 8.78
CA SER A 87 -8.99 -4.17 10.23
C SER A 87 -7.82 -3.80 11.12
N GLU A 88 -6.62 -3.64 10.57
CA GLU A 88 -5.40 -3.24 11.28
C GLU A 88 -5.09 -1.74 11.10
N TYR A 89 -5.92 -1.03 10.32
CA TYR A 89 -5.84 0.40 10.06
C TYR A 89 -7.02 1.12 10.72
#